data_AF-A0A5N0DKH5-F1
#
_entry.id   AF-A0A5N0DKH5-F1
#
_cell.length_a   1.000
_cell.length_b   1.000
_cell.length_c   1.000
_cell.angle_alpha   90.00
_cell.angle_beta   90.00
_cell.angle_gamma   90.00
#
_symmetry.space_group_name_H-M   'P 1'
#
loop_
_entity.id
_entity.type
_entity.pdbx_description
1 polymer ?
#
loop_
_entity_poly.entity_id
_entity_poly.type
_entity_poly.pdbx_seq_one_letter_code
_entity_poly.pdbx_strand_id
1 'polypeptide(L)'
;MYGSRSRCVVAALGVAAAILLTPAVSASAAPRSKAAAETDCQAERRQALQREDPDASSELIVQCWANGDYSSLQCFPATPTGKSFCMCYDPDGRQLTPPSQKTTRVDCDAKVAESRRHKQRD
;
A
#
# COMPACT_ATOMS: atom_id res chain seq x y z
N MET A 1 -38.12 7.14 -27.81
CA MET A 1 -39.36 6.74 -28.50
C MET A 1 -39.69 5.32 -28.06
N TYR A 2 -40.97 5.07 -27.85
CA TYR A 2 -41.60 3.97 -27.12
C TYR A 2 -41.33 2.55 -27.66
N GLY A 3 -41.46 1.56 -26.77
CA GLY A 3 -41.85 0.18 -27.10
C GLY A 3 -40.83 -0.85 -26.60
N SER A 4 -41.16 -1.88 -25.85
CA SER A 4 -42.46 -2.54 -25.71
C SER A 4 -42.55 -3.31 -24.40
N ARG A 5 -43.72 -3.19 -23.77
CA ARG A 5 -44.20 -4.05 -22.69
C ARG A 5 -44.28 -5.49 -23.19
N SER A 6 -43.84 -6.48 -22.43
CA SER A 6 -44.51 -7.79 -22.40
C SER A 6 -44.12 -8.64 -21.19
N ARG A 7 -44.99 -8.54 -20.19
CA ARG A 7 -45.55 -9.61 -19.36
C ARG A 7 -44.57 -10.49 -18.57
N CYS A 8 -44.50 -10.20 -17.27
CA CYS A 8 -44.24 -11.19 -16.23
C CYS A 8 -45.18 -12.38 -16.43
N VAL A 9 -44.64 -13.53 -16.82
CA VAL A 9 -45.33 -14.81 -16.67
C VAL A 9 -44.74 -15.45 -15.43
N VAL A 10 -45.39 -15.20 -14.29
CA VAL A 10 -45.13 -15.91 -13.04
C VAL A 10 -45.80 -17.27 -13.18
N ALA A 11 -45.07 -18.25 -13.74
CA ALA A 11 -45.53 -19.64 -13.71
C ALA A 11 -45.15 -20.24 -12.37
N ALA A 12 -46.02 -20.06 -11.38
CA ALA A 12 -45.99 -20.82 -10.14
C ALA A 12 -46.76 -22.13 -10.39
N LEU A 13 -46.05 -23.27 -10.48
CA LEU A 13 -46.66 -24.59 -10.35
C LEU A 13 -45.63 -25.60 -9.80
N GLY A 14 -46.02 -26.29 -8.73
CA GLY A 14 -45.73 -27.72 -8.56
C GLY A 14 -44.61 -28.08 -7.58
N VAL A 15 -45.00 -28.54 -6.40
CA VAL A 15 -44.14 -29.23 -5.41
C VAL A 15 -44.02 -30.71 -5.80
N ALA A 16 -42.80 -31.26 -5.92
CA ALA A 16 -42.48 -32.66 -5.60
C ALA A 16 -40.97 -33.00 -5.72
N ALA A 17 -40.39 -33.41 -4.59
CA ALA A 17 -39.34 -34.43 -4.39
C ALA A 17 -38.09 -34.50 -5.32
N ALA A 18 -36.97 -34.05 -4.74
CA ALA A 18 -35.61 -34.65 -4.74
C ALA A 18 -35.05 -35.32 -6.02
N ILE A 19 -34.27 -34.56 -6.81
CA ILE A 19 -33.05 -35.04 -7.51
C ILE A 19 -32.03 -33.88 -7.51
N LEU A 20 -30.83 -34.17 -7.01
CA LEU A 20 -29.67 -33.28 -6.91
C LEU A 20 -29.27 -32.74 -8.30
N LEU A 21 -29.24 -31.42 -8.51
CA LEU A 21 -28.48 -30.72 -9.54
C LEU A 21 -28.43 -29.22 -9.18
N THR A 22 -27.28 -28.78 -8.64
CA THR A 22 -27.02 -27.38 -8.30
C THR A 22 -26.99 -26.52 -9.56
N PRO A 23 -27.68 -25.36 -9.62
CA PRO A 23 -27.39 -24.40 -10.66
C PRO A 23 -25.99 -23.84 -10.41
N ALA A 24 -25.11 -24.06 -11.39
CA ALA A 24 -23.76 -23.53 -11.40
C ALA A 24 -23.80 -22.02 -11.14
N VAL A 25 -23.35 -21.59 -9.95
CA VAL A 25 -22.99 -20.20 -9.75
C VAL A 25 -21.75 -19.97 -10.60
N SER A 26 -21.93 -19.36 -11.77
CA SER A 26 -20.81 -18.83 -12.53
C SER A 26 -20.25 -17.66 -11.72
N ALA A 27 -19.43 -17.97 -10.72
CA ALA A 27 -18.51 -17.03 -10.13
C ALA A 27 -17.53 -16.66 -11.23
N SER A 28 -17.87 -15.63 -12.01
CA SER A 28 -16.89 -14.92 -12.81
C SER A 28 -15.90 -14.29 -11.84
N ALA A 29 -14.90 -15.09 -11.46
CA ALA A 29 -13.65 -14.61 -10.93
C ALA A 29 -13.07 -13.72 -12.01
N ALA A 30 -13.37 -12.42 -11.92
CA ALA A 30 -12.55 -11.42 -12.56
C ALA A 30 -11.09 -11.81 -12.26
N PRO A 31 -10.19 -11.86 -13.26
CA PRO A 31 -8.80 -12.10 -12.97
C PRO A 31 -8.42 -11.05 -11.93
N ARG A 32 -8.15 -11.51 -10.69
CA ARG A 32 -7.41 -10.70 -9.74
C ARG A 32 -6.10 -10.48 -10.47
N SER A 33 -5.98 -9.33 -11.13
CA SER A 33 -4.68 -8.80 -11.55
C SER A 33 -3.77 -9.11 -10.39
N LYS A 34 -2.70 -9.89 -10.62
CA LYS A 34 -1.73 -10.18 -9.58
C LYS A 34 -1.39 -8.83 -8.99
N ALA A 35 -1.93 -8.53 -7.80
CA ALA A 35 -1.48 -7.38 -7.06
C ALA A 35 0.02 -7.62 -6.96
N ALA A 36 0.83 -6.69 -7.47
CA ALA A 36 2.27 -6.79 -7.33
C ALA A 36 2.53 -7.17 -5.86
N ALA A 37 3.33 -8.22 -5.65
CA ALA A 37 3.56 -8.71 -4.30
C ALA A 37 3.99 -7.52 -3.43
N GLU A 38 3.25 -7.29 -2.33
CA GLU A 38 3.50 -6.16 -1.44
C GLU A 38 4.93 -6.25 -0.93
N THR A 39 5.72 -5.19 -1.10
CA THR A 39 7.11 -5.14 -0.61
C THR A 39 7.16 -4.79 0.87
N ASP A 40 8.30 -5.04 1.52
CA ASP A 40 8.48 -4.73 2.94
C ASP A 40 8.19 -3.26 3.26
N CYS A 41 8.70 -2.33 2.42
CA CYS A 41 8.40 -0.91 2.57
C CYS A 41 6.89 -0.63 2.47
N GLN A 42 6.20 -1.24 1.49
CA GLN A 42 4.77 -1.03 1.29
C GLN A 42 3.94 -1.57 2.46
N ALA A 43 4.31 -2.75 2.96
CA ALA A 43 3.68 -3.36 4.13
C ALA A 43 3.90 -2.50 5.39
N GLU A 44 5.11 -2.00 5.61
CA GLU A 44 5.44 -1.11 6.73
C GLU A 44 4.67 0.21 6.64
N ARG A 45 4.65 0.84 5.46
CA ARG A 45 3.87 2.05 5.19
C ARG A 45 2.38 1.84 5.51
N ARG A 46 1.81 0.73 5.06
CA ARG A 46 0.41 0.39 5.34
C ARG A 46 0.16 0.19 6.83
N GLN A 47 1.06 -0.49 7.54
CA GLN A 47 0.95 -0.68 8.98
C GLN A 47 1.07 0.63 9.76
N ALA A 48 2.00 1.51 9.37
CA ALA A 48 2.14 2.84 9.96
C ALA A 48 0.86 3.66 9.77
N LEU A 49 0.29 3.66 8.56
CA LEU A 49 -1.00 4.33 8.28
C LEU A 49 -2.18 3.76 9.09
N GLN A 50 -2.16 2.47 9.43
CA GLN A 50 -3.20 1.84 10.27
C GLN A 50 -3.07 2.20 11.75
N ARG A 51 -1.85 2.56 12.19
CA ARG A 51 -1.54 2.94 13.56
C ARG A 51 -1.52 4.46 13.75
N GLU A 52 -1.45 5.21 12.65
CA GLU A 52 -1.43 6.65 12.69
C GLU A 52 -2.71 7.16 13.36
N ASP A 53 -2.51 7.78 14.51
CA ASP A 53 -3.56 8.47 15.23
C ASP A 53 -3.65 9.89 14.64
N PRO A 54 -4.82 10.29 14.11
CA PRO A 54 -4.98 11.60 13.49
C PRO A 54 -4.79 12.76 14.47
N ASP A 55 -4.93 12.53 15.77
CA ASP A 55 -4.71 13.50 16.85
C ASP A 55 -3.26 13.46 17.39
N ALA A 56 -2.51 12.37 17.14
CA ALA A 56 -1.11 12.21 17.54
C ALA A 56 -0.21 11.90 16.33
N SER A 57 0.17 12.94 15.59
CA SER A 57 1.08 12.90 14.43
C SER A 57 2.55 12.63 14.81
N SER A 58 2.83 11.56 15.53
CA SER A 58 4.18 11.19 15.98
C SER A 58 4.75 9.94 15.29
N GLU A 59 3.92 9.18 14.58
CA GLU A 59 4.34 7.98 13.85
C GLU A 59 5.03 8.34 12.52
N LEU A 60 6.06 7.59 12.14
CA LEU A 60 6.75 7.79 10.87
C LEU A 60 6.08 6.94 9.78
N ILE A 61 5.41 7.59 8.83
CA ILE A 61 4.96 6.89 7.61
C ILE A 61 6.10 6.82 6.60
N VAL A 62 6.71 5.65 6.44
CA VAL A 62 7.77 5.45 5.44
C VAL A 62 7.27 5.67 4.01
N GLN A 63 8.06 6.37 3.21
CA GLN A 63 7.87 6.59 1.79
C GLN A 63 8.59 5.50 1.00
N CYS A 64 7.90 4.95 0.01
CA CYS A 64 8.43 3.88 -0.83
C CYS A 64 8.54 4.38 -2.26
N TRP A 65 9.58 3.92 -2.95
CA TRP A 65 9.69 4.06 -4.39
C TRP A 65 8.76 3.09 -5.12
N ALA A 66 8.54 3.32 -6.42
CA ALA A 66 7.64 2.50 -7.23
C ALA A 66 8.10 1.04 -7.37
N ASN A 67 9.40 0.79 -7.25
CA ASN A 67 9.98 -0.55 -7.21
C ASN A 67 9.81 -1.24 -5.85
N GLY A 68 9.30 -0.53 -4.84
CA GLY A 68 9.08 -1.04 -3.50
C GLY A 68 10.25 -0.87 -2.53
N ASP A 69 11.34 -0.24 -2.96
CA ASP A 69 12.46 0.14 -2.09
C ASP A 69 12.05 1.30 -1.17
N TYR A 70 12.77 1.44 -0.05
CA TYR A 70 12.62 2.61 0.80
C TYR A 70 13.16 3.87 0.09
N SER A 71 12.40 4.95 0.19
CA SER A 71 12.86 6.28 -0.21
C SER A 71 14.10 6.65 0.60
N SER A 72 15.14 7.15 -0.08
CA SER A 72 16.37 7.57 0.62
C SER A 72 16.14 8.70 1.63
N LEU A 73 15.08 9.51 1.48
CA LEU A 73 14.66 10.51 2.45
C LEU A 73 13.34 10.08 3.10
N GLN A 74 13.33 9.95 4.42
CA GLN A 74 12.15 9.68 5.24
C GLN A 74 11.92 10.85 6.19
N CYS A 75 10.69 11.37 6.25
CA CYS A 75 10.34 12.53 7.05
C CYS A 75 9.15 12.23 7.95
N PHE A 76 9.23 12.66 9.20
CA PHE A 76 8.08 12.70 10.08
C PHE A 76 7.04 13.70 9.58
N PRO A 77 5.74 13.47 9.86
CA PRO A 77 4.71 14.45 9.60
C PRO A 77 5.05 15.79 10.28
N ALA A 78 4.64 16.89 9.65
CA ALA A 78 4.90 18.21 10.20
C ALA A 78 4.18 18.34 11.54
N THR A 79 4.94 18.64 12.60
CA THR A 79 4.37 18.96 13.90
C THR A 79 3.49 20.22 13.80
N PRO A 80 2.57 20.48 14.75
CA PRO A 80 1.78 21.71 14.80
C PRO A 80 2.64 23.00 14.77
N THR A 81 3.91 22.89 15.16
CA THR A 81 4.88 23.99 15.10
C THR A 81 5.48 24.23 13.70
N GLY A 82 5.06 23.47 12.69
CA GLY A 82 5.53 23.57 11.30
C GLY A 82 6.90 22.93 11.05
N LYS A 83 7.47 22.23 12.03
CA LYS A 83 8.79 21.58 11.92
C LYS A 83 8.61 20.10 11.57
N SER A 84 9.26 19.66 10.49
CA SER A 84 9.42 18.25 10.13
C SER A 84 10.89 17.85 10.27
N PHE A 85 11.13 16.66 10.80
CA PHE A 85 12.48 16.09 10.88
C PHE A 85 12.61 15.00 9.84
N CYS A 86 13.70 15.02 9.08
CA CYS A 86 13.98 14.03 8.05
C CYS A 86 15.28 13.30 8.32
N MET A 87 15.35 12.05 7.88
CA MET A 87 16.48 11.13 8.04
C MET A 87 16.72 10.36 6.75
N CYS A 88 17.95 9.88 6.58
CA CYS A 88 18.34 9.14 5.39
C CYS A 88 18.18 7.64 5.58
N TYR A 89 17.65 6.95 4.58
CA TYR A 89 17.45 5.50 4.57
C TYR A 89 18.20 4.86 3.41
N ASP A 90 18.71 3.65 3.62
CA ASP A 90 19.15 2.75 2.57
C ASP A 90 17.91 2.14 1.88
N PRO A 91 17.95 1.79 0.58
CA PRO A 91 16.90 1.05 -0.11
C PRO A 91 16.36 -0.18 0.63
N ASP A 92 17.19 -0.82 1.46
CA ASP A 92 16.83 -1.98 2.30
C ASP A 92 16.05 -1.60 3.58
N GLY A 93 15.78 -0.31 3.83
CA GLY A 93 15.04 0.14 5.02
C GLY A 93 15.89 0.50 6.23
N ARG A 94 17.23 0.48 6.11
CA ARG A 94 18.12 0.83 7.22
C ARG A 94 18.33 2.34 7.31
N GLN A 95 18.08 2.92 8.48
CA GLN A 95 18.42 4.30 8.78
C GLN A 95 19.94 4.54 8.73
N LEU A 96 20.37 5.54 7.97
CA LEU A 96 21.77 5.93 7.77
C LEU A 96 22.17 7.16 8.60
N THR A 97 21.22 8.06 8.89
CA THR A 97 21.48 9.31 9.61
C THR A 97 20.41 9.59 10.67
N PRO A 98 20.73 10.33 11.74
CA PRO A 98 19.72 10.77 12.71
C PRO A 98 18.74 11.80 12.11
N PRO A 99 17.52 11.94 12.67
CA PRO A 99 16.55 12.95 12.25
C PRO A 99 17.10 14.37 12.37
N SER A 100 16.94 15.18 11.32
CA SER A 100 17.31 16.59 11.30
C SER A 100 16.38 17.40 10.39
N GLN A 101 16.15 18.67 10.76
CA GLN A 101 15.37 19.62 9.95
C GLN A 101 16.12 20.10 8.69
N LYS A 102 17.44 19.83 8.60
CA LYS A 102 18.29 20.27 7.49
C LYS A 102 18.60 19.18 6.48
N THR A 103 18.17 17.94 6.74
CA THR A 103 18.41 16.81 5.86
C THR A 103 17.66 17.00 4.55
N THR A 104 18.36 16.85 3.43
CA THR A 104 17.77 16.96 2.09
C THR A 104 17.91 15.64 1.33
N ARG A 105 17.09 15.48 0.29
CA ARG A 105 17.15 14.33 -0.62
C ARG A 105 18.58 14.10 -1.16
N VAL A 106 19.24 15.17 -1.59
CA VAL A 106 20.58 15.12 -2.20
C VAL A 106 21.63 14.62 -1.22
N ASP A 107 21.55 15.07 0.04
CA ASP A 107 22.43 14.58 1.12
C ASP A 107 22.23 13.06 1.34
N CYS A 108 20.97 12.62 1.37
CA CYS A 108 20.66 11.21 1.55
C CYS A 108 21.09 10.34 0.37
N ASP A 109 20.99 10.82 -0.86
CA ASP A 109 21.46 10.07 -2.02
C ASP A 109 22.99 9.87 -1.97
N ALA A 110 23.75 10.86 -1.49
CA ALA A 110 25.18 10.71 -1.23
C ALA A 110 25.47 9.68 -0.13
N LYS A 111 24.69 9.69 0.96
CA LYS A 111 24.81 8.72 2.07
C LYS A 111 24.48 7.30 1.63
N VAL A 112 23.48 7.10 0.79
CA VAL A 112 23.16 5.79 0.21
C VAL A 112 24.30 5.29 -0.66
N ALA A 113 24.89 6.16 -1.50
CA ALA A 113 26.05 5.79 -2.32
C ALA A 113 27.26 5.37 -1.46
N GLU A 114 27.53 6.10 -0.37
CA GLU A 114 28.56 5.76 0.62
C GLU A 114 28.29 4.41 1.29
N SER A 115 27.04 4.17 1.74
CA SER A 115 26.59 2.92 2.37
C SER A 115 26.78 1.71 1.45
N ARG A 116 26.38 1.82 0.18
CA ARG A 116 26.54 0.74 -0.81
C ARG A 116 27.99 0.37 -1.05
N ARG A 117 28.91 1.34 -1.05
CA ARG A 117 30.36 1.09 -1.18
C ARG A 117 30.94 0.35 0.01
N HIS A 118 30.43 0.60 1.22
CA HIS A 118 30.85 -0.13 2.42
C HIS A 118 30.41 -1.58 2.36
N LYS A 119 29.13 -1.84 2.05
CA LYS A 119 28.59 -3.20 1.89
C LYS A 119 29.30 -4.04 0.83
N GLN A 120 29.86 -3.43 -0.21
CA GLN A 120 30.60 -4.15 -1.26
C GLN A 120 32.01 -4.55 -0.85
N ARG A 121 32.53 -4.01 0.26
CA ARG A 121 33.89 -4.27 0.75
C ARG A 121 33.91 -5.31 1.87
N ASP A 122 32.76 -5.61 2.46
CA ASP A 122 32.57 -6.63 3.50
C ASP A 122 32.19 -7.98 2.88
#